data_AF-A0A925RER6-F1
#
_entry.id   AF-A0A925RER6-F1
#
_cell.length_a   1.000
_cell.length_b   1.000
_cell.length_c   1.000
_cell.angle_alpha   90.00
_cell.angle_beta   90.00
_cell.angle_gamma   90.00
#
_symmetry.space_group_name_H-M   'P 1'
#
loop_
_entity.id
_entity.type
_entity.pdbx_description
1 polymer ?
#
loop_
_entity_poly.entity_id
_entity_poly.type
_entity_poly.pdbx_seq_one_letter_code
_entity_poly.pdbx_strand_id
1 'polypeptide(L)'
;FENVFGSIPTDYRWYLATCGGGVIGSEWVDDITQLKDSHLKFSSEGWTMNNVFVIGWDGGGNPMGIDRATGRILVEDHDFGGIHVLANSFADFVLGKK
;
A
#
# COMPACT_ATOMS: atom_id res chain seq x y z
N PHE A 1 13.92 -8.74 -1.22
CA PHE A 1 12.80 -8.03 -0.58
C PHE A 1 12.09 -8.91 0.44
N GLU A 2 11.47 -10.02 0.03
CA GLU A 2 10.57 -10.82 0.90
C GLU A 2 11.22 -11.42 2.15
N ASN A 3 12.52 -11.73 2.11
CA ASN A 3 13.26 -12.19 3.29
C ASN A 3 13.39 -11.12 4.39
N VAL A 4 13.13 -9.84 4.08
CA VAL A 4 13.28 -8.71 5.01
C VAL A 4 11.93 -8.14 5.40
N PHE A 5 11.03 -7.92 4.44
CA PHE A 5 9.74 -7.24 4.66
C PHE A 5 8.53 -8.18 4.65
N GLY A 6 8.78 -9.49 4.56
CA GLY A 6 7.74 -10.52 4.46
C GLY A 6 7.19 -10.68 3.05
N SER A 7 6.29 -11.65 2.91
CA SER A 7 5.77 -12.05 1.60
C SER A 7 4.91 -10.97 0.96
N ILE A 8 5.07 -10.79 -0.35
CA ILE A 8 4.23 -9.95 -1.22
C ILE A 8 2.86 -10.63 -1.37
N PRO A 9 1.74 -9.94 -1.05
CA PRO A 9 0.39 -10.45 -1.25
C PRO A 9 0.15 -10.90 -2.70
N THR A 10 -0.59 -11.99 -2.89
CA THR A 10 -0.78 -12.62 -4.21
C THR A 10 -1.33 -11.67 -5.27
N ASP A 11 -2.39 -10.93 -4.96
CA ASP A 11 -3.02 -9.99 -5.90
C ASP A 11 -2.07 -8.86 -6.29
N TYR A 12 -1.32 -8.36 -5.30
CA TYR A 12 -0.34 -7.31 -5.54
C TYR A 12 0.88 -7.83 -6.32
N ARG A 13 1.32 -9.07 -6.08
CA ARG A 13 2.36 -9.72 -6.90
C ARG A 13 1.93 -9.83 -8.37
N TRP A 14 0.69 -10.24 -8.61
CA TRP A 14 0.15 -10.29 -9.98
C TRP A 14 0.16 -8.90 -10.63
N TYR A 15 -0.25 -7.87 -9.88
CA TYR A 15 -0.22 -6.49 -10.35
C TYR A 15 1.18 -6.00 -10.67
N LEU A 16 2.17 -6.23 -9.80
CA LEU A 16 3.57 -5.88 -10.08
C LEU A 16 4.08 -6.56 -11.34
N ALA A 17 3.77 -7.85 -11.54
CA ALA A 17 4.22 -8.60 -12.69
C ALA A 17 3.54 -8.18 -14.00
N THR A 18 2.29 -7.72 -13.93
CA THR A 18 1.45 -7.45 -15.11
C THR A 18 1.40 -5.97 -15.48
N CYS A 19 1.35 -5.10 -14.47
CA CYS A 19 1.14 -3.66 -14.60
C CYS A 19 2.38 -2.85 -14.20
N GLY A 20 3.32 -3.45 -13.45
CA GLY A 20 4.54 -2.78 -13.00
C GLY A 20 4.35 -1.96 -11.74
N GLY A 21 3.43 -0.98 -11.78
CA GLY A 21 3.17 0.02 -10.74
C GLY A 21 2.55 1.27 -11.38
N GLY A 22 2.41 2.35 -10.61
CA GLY A 22 2.02 3.66 -11.10
C GLY A 22 0.72 4.20 -10.50
N VAL A 23 0.11 5.14 -11.22
CA VAL A 23 -1.05 5.89 -10.72
C VAL A 23 -2.33 5.06 -10.85
N ILE A 24 -3.05 4.90 -9.74
CA ILE A 24 -4.42 4.38 -9.69
C ILE A 24 -5.30 5.48 -9.11
N GLY A 25 -6.24 6.01 -9.88
CA GLY A 25 -7.04 7.16 -9.45
C GLY A 25 -6.16 8.38 -9.17
N SER A 26 -6.06 8.77 -7.90
CA SER A 26 -5.22 9.87 -7.41
C SER A 26 -3.99 9.38 -6.64
N GLU A 27 -3.87 8.07 -6.46
CA GLU A 27 -2.89 7.45 -5.56
C GLU A 27 -1.72 6.84 -6.35
N TRP A 28 -0.52 6.90 -5.77
CA TRP A 28 0.66 6.24 -6.33
C TRP A 28 0.80 4.84 -5.74
N VAL A 29 0.82 3.83 -6.61
CA VAL A 29 1.13 2.45 -6.24
C VAL A 29 2.56 2.13 -6.67
N ASP A 30 3.34 1.64 -5.73
CA ASP A 30 4.74 1.31 -5.95
C ASP A 30 4.92 0.23 -7.02
N ASP A 31 6.00 0.37 -7.78
CA ASP A 31 6.57 -0.74 -8.54
C ASP A 31 7.55 -1.59 -7.71
N ILE A 32 8.05 -2.67 -8.32
CA ILE A 32 8.98 -3.60 -7.66
C ILE A 32 10.28 -2.93 -7.20
N THR A 33 10.70 -1.84 -7.86
CA THR A 33 11.93 -1.11 -7.54
C THR A 33 11.73 -0.15 -6.37
N GLN A 34 10.52 0.39 -6.22
CA GLN A 34 10.15 1.35 -5.18
C GLN A 34 9.82 0.69 -3.83
N LEU A 35 9.35 -0.56 -3.84
CA LEU A 35 8.84 -1.24 -2.64
C LEU A 35 9.78 -1.23 -1.44
N LYS A 36 11.08 -1.46 -1.68
CA LYS A 36 12.08 -1.48 -0.60
C LYS A 36 12.13 -0.12 0.10
N ASP A 37 12.18 0.95 -0.68
CA ASP A 37 12.38 2.30 -0.16
C ASP A 37 11.13 2.79 0.56
N SER A 38 9.94 2.47 0.06
CA SER A 38 8.67 2.76 0.76
C SER A 38 8.54 2.03 2.09
N HIS A 39 8.94 0.75 2.18
CA HIS A 39 8.91 0.02 3.44
C HIS A 39 9.92 0.58 4.46
N LEU A 40 11.10 0.99 3.99
CA LEU A 40 12.10 1.65 4.85
C LEU A 40 11.58 2.99 5.35
N LYS A 41 11.05 3.84 4.45
CA LYS A 41 10.44 5.13 4.78
C LYS A 41 9.33 4.94 5.82
N PHE A 42 8.38 4.04 5.56
CA PHE A 42 7.30 3.71 6.48
C PHE A 42 7.82 3.30 7.87
N SER A 43 8.83 2.43 7.93
CA SER A 43 9.41 2.02 9.21
C SER A 43 10.13 3.13 9.98
N SER A 44 10.59 4.17 9.27
CA SER A 44 11.39 5.26 9.86
C SER A 44 10.57 6.45 10.35
N GLU A 45 9.37 6.65 9.81
CA GLU A 45 8.56 7.86 10.03
C GLU A 45 7.55 7.73 11.19
N GLY A 46 7.49 6.57 11.86
CA GLY A 46 6.70 6.41 13.09
C GLY A 46 5.20 6.28 12.87
N TRP A 47 4.77 5.86 11.69
CA TRP A 47 3.39 5.52 11.36
C TRP A 47 2.82 4.46 12.32
N THR A 48 1.53 4.59 12.66
CA THR A 48 0.83 3.74 13.64
C THR A 48 0.08 2.58 13.02
N MET A 49 -0.17 2.64 11.71
CA MET A 49 -0.74 1.56 10.92
C MET A 49 0.15 0.32 11.04
N ASN A 50 -0.45 -0.79 11.45
CA ASN A 50 0.28 -2.01 11.78
C ASN A 50 -0.23 -3.19 10.96
N ASN A 51 0.57 -4.25 10.91
CA ASN A 51 0.23 -5.48 10.18
C ASN A 51 -0.16 -5.25 8.70
N VAL A 52 0.41 -4.21 8.08
CA VAL A 52 0.20 -3.90 6.67
C VAL A 52 1.38 -4.29 5.81
N PHE A 53 1.11 -4.56 4.54
CA PHE A 53 2.10 -4.56 3.46
C PHE A 53 2.00 -3.22 2.73
N VAL A 54 3.04 -2.39 2.77
CA VAL A 54 3.01 -1.06 2.14
C VAL A 54 2.98 -1.23 0.61
N ILE A 55 2.04 -0.56 -0.05
CA ILE A 55 1.86 -0.63 -1.50
C ILE A 55 2.08 0.69 -2.22
N GLY A 56 2.30 1.79 -1.48
CA GLY A 56 2.54 3.10 -2.04
C GLY A 56 2.08 4.23 -1.13
N TRP A 57 1.83 5.38 -1.73
CA TRP A 57 1.56 6.63 -1.03
C TRP A 57 0.47 7.43 -1.77
N ASP A 58 -0.40 8.10 -1.03
CA ASP A 58 -1.37 9.01 -1.65
C ASP A 58 -0.70 10.34 -2.09
N GLY A 59 -1.49 11.24 -2.68
CA GLY A 59 -1.01 12.55 -3.12
C GLY A 59 -0.54 13.49 -1.99
N GLY A 60 -0.93 13.21 -0.74
CA GLY A 60 -0.49 13.94 0.45
C GLY A 60 0.78 13.37 1.08
N GLY A 61 1.28 12.23 0.58
CA GLY A 61 2.41 11.53 1.15
C GLY A 61 2.03 10.65 2.35
N ASN A 62 0.76 10.28 2.48
CA ASN A 62 0.26 9.33 3.47
C ASN A 62 0.50 7.89 2.98
N PRO A 63 0.98 6.97 3.84
CA PRO A 63 1.25 5.60 3.43
C PRO A 63 -0.05 4.84 3.19
N MET A 64 -0.05 4.03 2.14
CA MET A 64 -1.10 3.06 1.86
C MET A 64 -0.59 1.64 2.04
N GLY A 65 -1.42 0.76 2.56
CA GLY A 65 -1.04 -0.64 2.77
C GLY A 65 -2.20 -1.63 2.66
N ILE A 66 -1.86 -2.87 2.31
CA ILE A 66 -2.77 -4.01 2.41
C ILE A 66 -2.71 -4.53 3.84
N ASP A 67 -3.82 -4.46 4.58
CA ASP A 67 -3.94 -5.15 5.87
C ASP A 67 -3.81 -6.66 5.66
N ARG A 68 -2.78 -7.25 6.27
CA ARG A 68 -2.49 -8.69 6.12
C ARG A 68 -3.55 -9.57 6.76
N ALA A 69 -4.35 -9.07 7.71
CA ALA A 69 -5.41 -9.83 8.34
C ALA A 69 -6.70 -9.88 7.50
N THR A 70 -7.05 -8.77 6.85
CA THR A 70 -8.35 -8.64 6.16
C THR A 70 -8.26 -8.54 4.64
N GLY A 71 -7.09 -8.22 4.09
CA GLY A 71 -6.88 -7.93 2.67
C GLY A 71 -7.36 -6.54 2.23
N ARG A 72 -7.88 -5.72 3.15
CA ARG A 72 -8.36 -4.36 2.87
C ARG A 72 -7.20 -3.42 2.56
N ILE A 73 -7.48 -2.39 1.78
CA ILE A 73 -6.54 -1.29 1.55
C ILE A 73 -6.79 -0.22 2.61
N LEU A 74 -5.74 0.13 3.33
CA LEU A 74 -5.74 1.15 4.37
C LEU A 74 -4.87 2.33 3.95
N VAL A 75 -5.21 3.52 4.43
CA VAL A 75 -4.35 4.70 4.44
C VAL A 75 -4.26 5.25 5.85
N GLU A 76 -3.08 5.67 6.29
CA GLU A 76 -2.92 6.43 7.52
C GLU A 76 -2.77 7.90 7.19
N ASP A 77 -3.82 8.68 7.43
CA ASP A 77 -3.96 10.05 7.01
C ASP A 77 -3.40 11.00 8.07
N HIS A 78 -2.37 11.77 7.73
CA HIS A 78 -1.79 12.77 8.64
C HIS A 78 -2.55 14.10 8.65
N ASP A 79 -3.27 14.43 7.56
CA ASP A 79 -4.01 15.68 7.40
C ASP A 79 -5.30 15.67 8.25
N PHE A 80 -6.02 14.56 8.23
CA PHE A 80 -7.28 14.36 8.95
C PHE A 80 -7.14 13.48 10.19
N GLY A 81 -6.01 12.79 10.33
CA GLY A 81 -5.72 11.87 11.42
C GLY A 81 -6.40 10.51 11.25
N GLY A 82 -5.71 9.47 11.72
CA GLY A 82 -6.25 8.12 11.83
C GLY A 82 -6.03 7.24 10.61
N ILE A 83 -6.58 6.02 10.68
CA ILE A 83 -6.44 4.99 9.66
C ILE A 83 -7.79 4.74 9.02
N HIS A 84 -7.87 4.87 7.70
CA HIS A 84 -9.09 4.77 6.91
C HIS A 84 -9.02 3.60 5.93
N VAL A 85 -10.17 2.97 5.67
CA VAL A 85 -10.29 1.94 4.63
C VAL A 85 -10.52 2.64 3.28
N LEU A 86 -9.62 2.44 2.33
CA LEU A 86 -9.74 2.91 0.95
C LEU A 86 -10.51 1.96 0.04
N ALA A 87 -10.40 0.64 0.31
CA ALA A 87 -11.09 -0.39 -0.46
C ALA A 87 -11.15 -1.72 0.31
N ASN A 88 -12.12 -2.57 -0.03
CA ASN A 88 -12.29 -3.87 0.62
C ASN A 88 -11.25 -4.91 0.16
N SER A 89 -10.58 -4.69 -0.96
CA SER A 89 -9.54 -5.55 -1.50
C SER A 89 -8.62 -4.76 -2.46
N PHE A 90 -7.46 -5.32 -2.79
CA PHE A 90 -6.59 -4.72 -3.81
C PHE A 90 -7.28 -4.67 -5.19
N ALA A 91 -8.06 -5.70 -5.55
CA ALA A 91 -8.83 -5.70 -6.77
C ALA A 91 -9.89 -4.58 -6.82
N ASP A 92 -10.62 -4.37 -5.71
CA ASP A 92 -11.59 -3.28 -5.62
C ASP A 92 -10.92 -1.91 -5.75
N PHE A 93 -9.74 -1.74 -5.13
CA PHE A 93 -8.94 -0.53 -5.25
C PHE A 93 -8.55 -0.23 -6.71
N VAL A 94 -7.99 -1.22 -7.42
CA VAL A 94 -7.60 -1.09 -8.83
C VAL A 94 -8.81 -0.80 -9.73
N LEU A 95 -9.98 -1.37 -9.42
CA LEU A 95 -11.23 -1.17 -10.17
C LEU A 95 -11.98 0.12 -9.79
N GLY A 96 -11.46 0.91 -8.85
CA GLY A 96 -12.10 2.15 -8.39
C GLY A 96 -13.36 1.94 -7.55
N LYS A 97 -13.53 0.76 -6.95
CA LYS A 97 -14.62 0.44 -6.01
C LYS A 97 -14.17 0.76 -4.58
N LYS A 98 -14.15 2.05 -4.26
CA LYS A 98 -13.80 2.58 -2.94
C LYS A 98 -15.02 2.64 -2.04
#